data_AF-A0A844AP65-F1
#
_entry.id   AF-A0A844AP65-F1
#
_cell.length_a   1.000
_cell.length_b   1.000
_cell.length_c   1.000
_cell.angle_alpha   90.00
_cell.angle_beta   90.00
_cell.angle_gamma   90.00
#
_symmetry.space_group_name_H-M   'P 1'
#
loop_
_entity.id
_entity.type
_entity.pdbx_description
1 polymer ?
#
loop_
_entity_poly.entity_id
_entity_poly.type
_entity_poly.pdbx_seq_one_letter_code
_entity_poly.pdbx_strand_id
1 'polypeptide(L)'
;MLLSIKIGLLAIIFVVTSGSFFNERFKKNPCLVAIAIGFSIVSTFYLGRSIYNDLIIDVAGSIGVPAQPSEDFIQIDGLSLFLDGDNVRVTGIAAGAAAGVSGLRAGDIITRVDNTPLHRPSDFITAERGAFARGQRSIEVHFLRDGRQRATLLTLRR
;
A
#
# COMPACT_ATOMS: atom_id res chain seq x y z
N MET A 1 5.40 -18.46 -14.70
CA MET A 1 5.52 -19.81 -14.09
C MET A 1 4.89 -19.91 -12.70
N LEU A 2 5.21 -19.01 -11.76
CA LEU A 2 4.71 -19.08 -10.38
C LEU A 2 3.17 -18.96 -10.27
N LEU A 3 2.56 -18.14 -11.14
CA LEU A 3 1.12 -17.92 -11.20
C LEU A 3 0.34 -19.18 -11.63
N SER A 4 0.85 -19.92 -12.62
CA SER A 4 0.25 -21.16 -13.10
C SER A 4 0.23 -22.25 -12.02
N ILE A 5 1.28 -22.32 -11.19
CA ILE A 5 1.35 -23.26 -10.06
C ILE A 5 0.30 -22.93 -9.00
N LYS A 6 0.12 -21.63 -8.69
CA LYS A 6 -0.88 -21.16 -7.71
C LYS A 6 -2.32 -21.48 -8.16
N ILE A 7 -2.64 -21.27 -9.44
CA ILE A 7 -3.96 -21.60 -10.00
C ILE A 7 -4.21 -23.12 -9.97
N GLY A 8 -3.18 -23.93 -10.28
CA GLY A 8 -3.26 -25.38 -10.17
C GLY A 8 -3.54 -25.86 -8.73
N LEU A 9 -2.88 -25.26 -7.74
CA LEU A 9 -3.09 -25.57 -6.33
C LEU A 9 -4.53 -25.22 -5.87
N LEU A 10 -5.06 -24.08 -6.33
CA LEU A 10 -6.45 -23.68 -6.05
C LEU A 10 -7.45 -24.69 -6.58
N ALA A 11 -7.25 -25.15 -7.82
CA ALA A 11 -8.13 -26.14 -8.46
C ALA A 11 -8.13 -27.46 -7.69
N ILE A 12 -6.96 -27.92 -7.21
CA ILE A 12 -6.86 -29.15 -6.41
C ILE A 12 -7.59 -29.00 -5.07
N ILE A 13 -7.40 -27.89 -4.35
CA ILE A 13 -8.09 -27.63 -3.08
C ILE A 13 -9.60 -27.55 -3.28
N PHE A 14 -10.06 -26.92 -4.37
CA PHE A 14 -11.48 -26.81 -4.70
C PHE A 14 -12.11 -28.17 -5.05
N VAL A 15 -11.41 -29.01 -5.82
CA VAL A 15 -11.84 -30.37 -6.16
C VAL A 15 -11.92 -31.25 -4.91
N VAL A 16 -10.92 -31.20 -4.03
CA VAL A 16 -10.90 -31.96 -2.76
C VAL A 16 -12.03 -31.51 -1.83
N THR A 17 -12.28 -30.20 -1.74
CA THR A 17 -13.34 -29.64 -0.89
C THR A 17 -14.74 -29.99 -1.43
N SER A 18 -14.93 -29.91 -2.75
CA SER A 18 -16.21 -30.25 -3.40
C SER A 18 -16.50 -31.75 -3.39
N GLY A 19 -15.47 -32.59 -3.56
CA GLY A 19 -15.59 -34.05 -3.48
C GLY A 19 -15.90 -34.57 -2.06
N SER A 20 -15.44 -33.86 -1.03
CA SER A 20 -15.74 -34.18 0.38
C SER A 20 -17.19 -33.86 0.77
N PHE A 21 -17.85 -32.94 0.06
CA PHE A 21 -19.23 -32.51 0.33
C PHE A 21 -20.29 -33.55 -0.07
N PHE A 22 -19.99 -34.41 -1.07
CA PHE A 22 -20.92 -35.41 -1.59
C PHE A 22 -20.81 -36.80 -0.91
N ASN A 23 -19.81 -37.01 -0.05
CA ASN A 23 -19.55 -38.32 0.53
C ASN A 23 -20.30 -38.51 1.88
N GLU A 24 -21.07 -39.59 2.03
CA GLU A 24 -21.93 -39.82 3.22
C GLU A 24 -21.18 -39.83 4.56
N ARG A 25 -19.87 -40.12 4.53
CA ARG A 25 -18.97 -40.07 5.69
C ARG A 25 -18.82 -38.67 6.30
N PHE A 26 -18.91 -37.61 5.48
CA PHE A 26 -18.75 -36.23 5.95
C PHE A 26 -20.05 -35.64 6.53
N LYS A 27 -21.23 -36.08 6.05
CA LYS A 27 -22.54 -35.69 6.59
C LYS A 27 -22.73 -36.07 8.06
N LYS A 28 -22.11 -37.15 8.53
CA LYS A 28 -22.18 -37.59 9.93
C LYS A 28 -21.38 -36.71 10.90
N ASN A 29 -20.41 -35.93 10.41
CA ASN A 29 -19.50 -35.12 11.24
C ASN A 29 -19.55 -33.64 10.83
N PRO A 30 -20.53 -32.86 11.32
CA PRO A 30 -20.71 -31.46 10.91
C PRO A 30 -19.51 -30.55 11.26
N CYS A 31 -18.75 -30.89 12.30
CA CYS A 31 -17.56 -30.13 12.70
C CYS A 31 -16.45 -30.16 11.63
N LEU A 32 -16.30 -31.28 10.92
CA LEU A 32 -15.28 -31.46 9.89
C LEU A 32 -15.62 -30.64 8.63
N VAL A 33 -16.91 -30.52 8.32
CA VAL A 33 -17.43 -29.67 7.24
C VAL A 33 -17.19 -28.18 7.54
N ALA A 34 -17.41 -27.74 8.77
CA ALA A 34 -17.20 -26.36 9.18
C ALA A 34 -15.72 -25.92 9.04
N ILE A 35 -14.78 -26.80 9.41
CA ILE A 35 -13.34 -26.53 9.26
C ILE A 35 -12.96 -26.42 7.77
N ALA A 36 -13.49 -27.29 6.91
CA ALA A 36 -13.22 -27.26 5.47
C ALA A 36 -13.74 -25.97 4.80
N ILE A 37 -14.94 -25.51 5.18
CA ILE A 37 -15.51 -24.25 4.68
C ILE A 37 -14.65 -23.06 5.11
N GLY A 38 -14.22 -23.02 6.38
CA GLY A 38 -13.35 -21.97 6.90
C GLY A 38 -12.02 -21.89 6.13
N PHE A 39 -11.38 -23.04 5.89
CA PHE A 39 -10.13 -23.10 5.13
C PHE A 39 -10.32 -22.66 3.67
N SER A 40 -11.45 -22.99 3.06
CA SER A 40 -11.79 -22.59 1.69
C SER A 40 -12.00 -21.08 1.55
N ILE A 41 -12.69 -20.44 2.50
CA ILE A 41 -12.91 -18.99 2.50
C ILE A 41 -11.57 -18.24 2.67
N VAL A 42 -10.75 -18.68 3.62
CA VAL A 42 -9.43 -18.06 3.88
C VAL A 42 -8.49 -18.25 2.68
N SER A 43 -8.45 -19.45 2.10
CA SER A 43 -7.63 -19.76 0.91
C SER A 43 -8.07 -18.93 -0.30
N THR A 44 -9.38 -18.84 -0.55
CA THR A 44 -9.94 -18.04 -1.65
C THR A 44 -9.61 -16.56 -1.49
N PHE A 45 -9.71 -16.02 -0.28
CA PHE A 45 -9.38 -14.62 0.00
C PHE A 45 -7.89 -14.33 -0.24
N TYR A 46 -7.00 -15.19 0.25
CA TYR A 46 -5.55 -15.02 0.07
C TYR A 46 -5.11 -15.21 -1.39
N LEU A 47 -5.62 -16.23 -2.09
CA LEU A 47 -5.27 -16.46 -3.48
C LEU A 47 -5.85 -15.39 -4.41
N GLY A 48 -7.08 -14.93 -4.17
CA GLY A 48 -7.67 -13.84 -4.95
C GLY A 48 -6.81 -12.58 -4.90
N ARG A 49 -6.31 -12.22 -3.71
CA ARG A 49 -5.40 -11.08 -3.55
C ARG A 49 -4.05 -11.28 -4.24
N SER A 50 -3.49 -12.49 -4.19
CA SER A 50 -2.24 -12.82 -4.90
C SER A 50 -2.40 -12.72 -6.41
N ILE A 51 -3.49 -13.24 -6.97
CA ILE A 51 -3.72 -13.24 -8.42
C ILE A 51 -4.00 -11.83 -8.93
N TYR A 52 -4.78 -11.05 -8.18
CA TYR A 52 -5.06 -9.65 -8.51
C TYR A 52 -3.78 -8.80 -8.57
N ASN A 53 -2.90 -8.95 -7.57
CA ASN A 53 -1.63 -8.24 -7.55
C ASN A 53 -0.69 -8.70 -8.69
N ASP A 54 -0.58 -10.02 -8.92
CA ASP A 54 0.24 -10.54 -10.01
C ASP A 54 -0.28 -10.05 -11.39
N LEU A 55 -1.61 -9.93 -11.58
CA LEU A 55 -2.21 -9.44 -12.82
C LEU A 55 -1.96 -7.94 -13.06
N ILE A 56 -2.05 -7.11 -12.03
CA ILE A 56 -1.74 -5.67 -12.13
C ILE A 56 -0.28 -5.47 -12.52
N ILE A 57 0.62 -6.24 -11.90
CA ILE A 57 2.06 -6.11 -12.15
C ILE A 57 2.40 -6.52 -13.58
N ASP A 58 1.81 -7.62 -14.07
CA ASP A 58 2.10 -8.16 -15.40
C ASP A 58 1.49 -7.30 -16.53
N VAL A 59 0.24 -6.83 -16.35
CA VAL A 59 -0.40 -5.90 -17.31
C VAL A 59 0.35 -4.58 -17.36
N ALA A 60 0.76 -4.02 -16.23
CA ALA A 60 1.55 -2.79 -16.19
C ALA A 60 2.92 -2.98 -16.88
N GLY A 61 3.59 -4.12 -16.65
CA GLY A 61 4.82 -4.48 -17.36
C GLY A 61 4.64 -4.57 -18.89
N SER A 62 3.52 -5.11 -19.37
CA SER A 62 3.25 -5.25 -20.81
C SER A 62 2.91 -3.94 -21.53
N ILE A 63 2.40 -2.93 -20.82
CA ILE A 63 2.09 -1.60 -21.40
C ILE A 63 3.26 -0.63 -21.30
N GLY A 64 4.44 -1.08 -20.83
CA GLY A 64 5.61 -0.22 -20.65
C GLY A 64 5.43 0.84 -19.57
N VAL A 65 4.39 0.72 -18.74
CA VAL A 65 4.17 1.57 -17.58
C VAL A 65 4.86 0.85 -16.42
N PRO A 66 5.89 1.43 -15.79
CA PRO A 66 6.56 0.76 -14.68
C PRO A 66 5.51 0.36 -13.63
N ALA A 67 5.38 -0.95 -13.42
CA ALA A 67 4.43 -1.59 -12.52
C ALA A 67 4.78 -1.42 -11.04
N GLN A 68 5.53 -0.38 -10.72
CA GLN A 68 5.96 -0.06 -9.39
C GLN A 68 5.87 1.46 -9.25
N PRO A 69 5.12 2.02 -8.27
CA PRO A 69 5.68 3.17 -7.60
C PRO A 69 7.03 2.64 -7.10
N SER A 70 8.12 3.08 -7.72
CA SER A 70 9.42 2.90 -7.07
C SER A 70 9.21 3.32 -5.63
N GLU A 71 9.43 2.43 -4.66
CA GLU A 71 9.33 2.77 -3.22
C GLU A 71 10.13 4.06 -2.92
N ASP A 72 11.09 4.34 -3.80
CA ASP A 72 11.99 5.47 -3.76
C ASP A 72 11.45 6.75 -4.39
N PHE A 73 10.32 6.77 -5.09
CA PHE A 73 9.78 8.00 -5.67
C PHE A 73 8.25 8.02 -5.70
N ILE A 74 7.67 9.04 -5.07
CA ILE A 74 6.23 9.25 -5.01
C ILE A 74 5.92 10.73 -5.24
N GLN A 75 4.87 11.01 -6.01
CA GLN A 75 4.34 12.35 -6.21
C GLN A 75 2.92 12.45 -5.62
N ILE A 76 2.71 13.36 -4.66
CA ILE A 76 1.43 13.56 -3.95
C ILE A 76 1.11 15.05 -3.96
N ASP A 77 -0.04 15.45 -4.51
CA ASP A 77 -0.48 16.85 -4.53
C ASP A 77 0.56 17.87 -5.05
N GLY A 78 1.38 17.42 -6.01
CA GLY A 78 2.47 18.21 -6.57
C GLY A 78 3.75 18.23 -5.72
N LEU A 79 3.82 17.49 -4.62
CA LEU A 79 5.04 17.25 -3.85
C LEU A 79 5.72 15.96 -4.36
N SER A 80 6.93 16.08 -4.88
CA SER A 80 7.76 14.96 -5.28
C SER A 80 8.71 14.58 -4.14
N LEU A 81 8.53 13.36 -3.63
CA LEU A 81 9.32 12.77 -2.56
C LEU A 81 10.20 11.66 -3.13
N PHE A 82 11.44 11.60 -2.67
CA PHE A 82 12.42 10.59 -3.04
C PHE A 82 13.02 9.94 -1.79
N LEU A 83 13.27 8.64 -1.81
CA LEU A 83 13.93 7.92 -0.73
C LEU A 83 15.45 7.95 -0.94
N ASP A 84 16.15 8.65 -0.06
CA ASP A 84 17.62 8.78 -0.05
C ASP A 84 18.17 8.02 1.16
N GLY A 85 18.37 6.72 1.00
CA GLY A 85 18.67 5.78 2.09
C GLY A 85 17.46 5.57 2.99
N ASP A 86 17.55 6.00 4.26
CA ASP A 86 16.45 5.95 5.23
C ASP A 86 15.70 7.29 5.38
N ASN A 87 16.01 8.27 4.52
CA ASN A 87 15.50 9.63 4.62
C ASN A 87 14.60 9.97 3.43
N VAL A 88 13.44 10.58 3.69
CA VAL A 88 12.53 11.04 2.64
C VAL A 88 12.90 12.46 2.24
N ARG A 89 13.49 12.64 1.06
CA ARG A 89 13.92 13.93 0.51
C ARG A 89 12.88 14.49 -0.47
N VAL A 90 12.62 15.79 -0.39
CA VAL A 90 11.82 16.52 -1.37
C VAL A 90 12.68 16.81 -2.60
N THR A 91 12.31 16.28 -3.76
CA THR A 91 13.03 16.53 -5.02
C THR A 91 12.42 17.64 -5.84
N GLY A 92 11.12 17.88 -5.69
CA GLY A 92 10.40 18.86 -6.47
C GLY A 92 9.07 19.23 -5.82
N ILE A 93 8.62 20.45 -6.13
CA ILE A 93 7.31 20.96 -5.71
C ILE A 93 6.69 21.66 -6.91
N ALA A 94 5.49 21.24 -7.29
CA ALA A 94 4.72 21.85 -8.36
C ALA A 94 4.27 23.27 -7.97
N ALA A 95 4.19 24.16 -8.97
CA ALA A 95 3.72 25.52 -8.75
C ALA A 95 2.28 25.52 -8.21
N GLY A 96 2.06 26.12 -7.04
CA GLY A 96 0.76 26.16 -6.37
C GLY A 96 0.40 24.93 -5.52
N ALA A 97 1.32 23.98 -5.36
CA ALA A 97 1.16 22.86 -4.44
C ALA A 97 1.10 23.33 -2.98
N ALA A 98 0.31 22.64 -2.15
CA ALA A 98 0.17 22.98 -0.73
C ALA A 98 1.50 22.91 0.03
N ALA A 99 2.39 22.00 -0.35
CA ALA A 99 3.75 21.91 0.16
C ALA A 99 4.57 23.20 -0.12
N GLY A 100 4.46 23.74 -1.33
CA GLY A 100 5.15 24.98 -1.69
C GLY A 100 4.58 26.20 -0.96
N VAL A 101 3.26 26.26 -0.83
CA VAL A 101 2.56 27.34 -0.09
C VAL A 101 2.90 27.29 1.41
N SER A 102 3.08 26.11 1.99
CA SER A 102 3.53 25.93 3.37
C SER A 102 5.04 26.15 3.57
N GLY A 103 5.78 26.47 2.51
CA GLY A 103 7.20 26.84 2.60
C GLY A 103 8.18 25.68 2.56
N LEU A 104 7.73 24.46 2.24
CA LEU A 104 8.63 23.36 1.85
C LEU A 104 9.34 23.72 0.55
N ARG A 105 10.54 23.18 0.38
CA ARG A 105 11.40 23.40 -0.79
C ARG A 105 12.05 22.09 -1.21
N ALA A 106 12.41 22.01 -2.49
CA ALA A 106 13.29 20.96 -2.96
C ALA A 106 14.61 20.98 -2.18
N GLY A 107 15.07 19.81 -1.75
CA GLY A 107 16.23 19.61 -0.89
C GLY A 107 15.89 19.33 0.58
N ASP A 108 14.66 19.61 1.03
CA ASP A 108 14.23 19.33 2.40
C ASP A 108 14.16 17.82 2.68
N ILE A 109 14.52 17.41 3.89
CA ILE A 109 14.38 16.02 4.33
C ILE A 109 13.24 15.93 5.33
N ILE A 110 12.15 15.27 4.96
CA ILE A 110 11.01 15.03 5.83
C ILE A 110 11.36 13.86 6.76
N THR A 111 11.22 14.08 8.06
CA THR A 111 11.55 13.08 9.09
C THR A 111 10.30 12.60 9.83
N ARG A 112 9.27 13.45 9.92
CA ARG A 112 8.04 13.15 10.67
C ARG A 112 6.88 13.97 10.13
N VAL A 113 5.69 13.40 10.14
CA VAL A 113 4.42 14.08 9.85
C VAL A 113 3.44 13.79 10.99
N ASP A 114 2.89 14.83 11.59
CA ASP A 114 2.19 14.78 12.88
C ASP A 114 3.00 13.91 13.87
N ASN A 115 2.39 12.88 14.45
CA ASN A 115 3.03 11.95 15.38
C ASN A 115 3.57 10.69 14.70
N THR A 116 3.62 10.66 13.36
CA THR A 116 4.04 9.50 12.58
C THR A 116 5.44 9.74 12.02
N PRO A 117 6.47 8.96 12.44
CA PRO A 117 7.79 9.04 11.82
C PRO A 117 7.71 8.53 10.37
N LEU A 118 8.35 9.26 9.45
CA LEU A 118 8.44 8.84 8.05
C LEU A 118 9.77 8.15 7.81
N HIS A 119 9.69 6.93 7.29
CA HIS A 119 10.86 6.21 6.77
C HIS A 119 10.74 6.01 5.26
N ARG A 120 9.51 5.98 4.72
CA ARG A 120 9.24 5.82 3.30
C ARG A 120 8.31 6.91 2.78
N PRO A 121 8.39 7.29 1.49
CA PRO A 121 7.43 8.20 0.87
C PRO A 121 5.98 7.71 0.98
N SER A 122 5.75 6.39 1.03
CA SER A 122 4.44 5.77 1.19
C SER A 122 3.82 6.00 2.58
N ASP A 123 4.64 6.24 3.60
CA ASP A 123 4.19 6.61 4.94
C ASP A 123 3.49 7.98 4.93
N PHE A 124 3.88 8.88 4.00
CA PHE A 124 3.25 10.18 3.84
C PHE A 124 1.77 10.04 3.44
N ILE A 125 1.48 9.18 2.46
CA ILE A 125 0.11 8.88 2.00
C ILE A 125 -0.72 8.33 3.15
N THR A 126 -0.12 7.44 3.95
CA THR A 126 -0.78 6.81 5.08
C THR A 126 -1.09 7.84 6.17
N ALA A 127 -0.14 8.73 6.48
CA ALA A 127 -0.32 9.81 7.43
C ALA A 127 -1.41 10.80 6.98
N GLU A 128 -1.40 11.18 5.70
CA GLU A 128 -2.41 12.06 5.11
C GLU A 128 -3.81 11.46 5.19
N ARG A 129 -3.98 10.21 4.74
CA ARG A 129 -5.27 9.50 4.83
C ARG A 129 -5.75 9.39 6.28
N GLY A 130 -4.83 9.11 7.21
CA GLY A 130 -5.11 9.06 8.63
C GLY A 130 -5.60 10.39 9.19
N ALA A 131 -4.97 11.50 8.79
CA ALA A 131 -5.39 12.84 9.17
C ALA A 131 -6.78 13.19 8.60
N PHE A 132 -7.02 12.85 7.33
CA PHE A 132 -8.32 13.04 6.69
C PHE A 132 -9.43 12.25 7.38
N ALA A 133 -9.16 11.01 7.78
CA ALA A 133 -10.10 10.18 8.52
C ALA A 133 -10.45 10.77 9.90
N ARG A 134 -9.52 11.53 10.51
CA ARG A 134 -9.76 12.30 11.75
C ARG A 134 -10.46 13.64 11.51
N GLY A 135 -10.79 13.99 10.26
CA GLY A 135 -11.36 15.28 9.89
C GLY A 135 -10.37 16.44 9.90
N GLN A 136 -9.07 16.16 10.00
CA GLN A 136 -8.03 17.19 9.93
C GLN A 136 -7.85 17.63 8.47
N ARG A 137 -7.78 18.96 8.26
CA ARG A 137 -7.50 19.57 6.94
C ARG A 137 -6.05 20.05 6.82
N SER A 138 -5.25 19.82 7.85
CA SER A 138 -3.86 20.24 7.93
C SER A 138 -3.09 19.25 8.77
N ILE A 139 -1.84 19.01 8.38
CA ILE A 139 -0.88 18.14 9.08
C ILE A 139 0.39 18.93 9.39
N GLU A 140 1.01 18.66 10.53
CA GLU A 140 2.31 19.23 10.87
C GLU A 140 3.42 18.42 10.21
N VAL A 141 4.24 19.04 9.37
CA VAL A 141 5.35 18.36 8.68
C VAL A 141 6.66 18.83 9.29
N HIS A 142 7.42 17.90 9.87
CA HIS A 142 8.77 18.13 10.38
C HIS A 142 9.80 17.77 9.33
N PHE A 143 10.62 18.75 8.97
CA PHE A 143 11.66 18.62 7.96
C PHE A 143 12.99 19.18 8.45
N LEU A 144 14.07 18.65 7.89
CA LEU A 144 15.43 19.11 8.10
C LEU A 144 15.85 19.95 6.89
N ARG A 145 16.31 21.18 7.15
CA ARG A 145 16.91 22.06 6.14
C ARG A 145 18.20 22.62 6.70
N ASP A 146 19.31 22.43 5.98
CA ASP A 146 20.66 22.86 6.40
C ASP A 146 21.06 22.34 7.79
N GLY A 147 20.64 21.12 8.13
CA GLY A 147 20.89 20.50 9.44
C GLY A 147 20.05 21.05 10.59
N ARG A 148 19.11 21.98 10.34
CA ARG A 148 18.17 22.49 11.35
C ARG A 148 16.80 21.86 11.15
N GLN A 149 16.25 21.29 12.22
CA GLN A 149 14.87 20.82 12.23
C GLN A 149 13.91 22.01 12.23
N ARG A 150 12.92 21.94 11.37
CA ARG A 150 11.83 22.91 11.25
C ARG A 150 10.51 22.15 11.14
N ALA A 151 9.44 22.82 11.51
CA ALA A 151 8.09 22.32 11.33
C ALA A 151 7.31 23.32 10.49
N THR A 152 6.43 22.83 9.62
CA THR A 152 5.46 23.67 8.94
C THR A 152 4.09 23.00 8.93
N LEU A 153 3.04 23.82 8.90
CA LEU A 153 1.68 23.32 8.78
C LEU A 153 1.35 23.19 7.29
N LEU A 154 1.13 21.97 6.83
CA LEU A 154 0.76 21.67 5.45
C LEU A 154 -0.76 21.44 5.39
N THR A 155 -1.45 22.28 4.62
CA THR A 155 -2.89 22.12 4.36
C THR A 155 -3.11 21.03 3.33
N LEU A 156 -3.87 20.00 3.68
CA LEU A 156 -4.19 18.90 2.78
C LEU A 156 -5.22 19.37 1.75
N ARG A 157 -4.97 19.12 0.46
CA ARG A 157 -5.85 19.55 -0.63
C ARG A 157 -6.36 18.33 -1.37
N ARG A 158 -7.59 17.93 -1.06
CA ARG A 158 -8.29 16.85 -1.78
C ARG A 158 -8.77 17.30 -3.15
#